data_AF-A0A1I8CRI2-F1
#
_entry.id   AF-A0A1I8CRI2-F1
#
_cell.length_a   1.000
_cell.length_b   1.000
_cell.length_c   1.000
_cell.angle_alpha   90.00
_cell.angle_beta   90.00
_cell.angle_gamma   90.00
#
_symmetry.space_group_name_H-M   'P 1'
#
loop_
_entity.id
_entity.type
_entity.pdbx_description
1 polymer ?
#
loop_
_entity_poly.entity_id
_entity_poly.type
_entity_poly.pdbx_seq_one_letter_code
_entity_poly.pdbx_strand_id
1 'polypeptide(L)'
;MLADRNSPVPQYYHYSESSPSGYLNYKQKQKRSKTKSFVKLIYASGVLTVLIFTIWFAFYYHYYLSTLPEQTEVSVDPVDHVYKRIKRDFMFVSDKNKTDPNCFQNCNDEWKDGFEKTFSINHTEFYDFPFHPTLLDYSNFLKYCELADNQTNCFINRCDDQSADRVFSPSNFVCQFKRKEFVLARPCLEETEPLTFLKCDQECHQLALKDLKISKREENGKVFSSNDLDQYERELNLLCSFQECYKTCHQEIVREVCSPALSNTVFTLINQYIKWHATDIYDWHILTDKLQRLPMSCLKLTGYTPQSKSVAKLITSNS
;
A
#
# COMPACT_ATOMS: atom_id res chain seq x y z
N MET A 1 -27.53 -74.04 -27.82
CA MET A 1 -26.14 -74.53 -27.83
C MET A 1 -25.66 -74.43 -26.38
N LEU A 2 -25.87 -75.48 -25.57
CA LEU A 2 -24.95 -76.61 -25.27
C LEU A 2 -23.64 -76.08 -24.65
N ALA A 3 -23.13 -76.51 -23.50
CA ALA A 3 -23.36 -77.64 -22.60
C ALA A 3 -22.76 -77.25 -21.22
N ASP A 4 -23.37 -77.53 -20.07
CA ASP A 4 -23.57 -78.81 -19.36
C ASP A 4 -22.29 -79.41 -18.76
N ARG A 5 -22.23 -79.51 -17.42
CA ARG A 5 -21.48 -80.56 -16.70
C ARG A 5 -21.93 -80.74 -15.25
N ASN A 6 -22.44 -81.95 -15.03
CA ASN A 6 -22.97 -82.61 -13.83
C ASN A 6 -21.99 -82.76 -12.63
N SER A 7 -22.56 -82.64 -11.41
CA SER A 7 -22.58 -83.54 -10.21
C SER A 7 -21.35 -84.38 -9.79
N PRO A 8 -21.19 -84.81 -8.50
CA PRO A 8 -22.26 -85.21 -7.55
C PRO A 8 -22.08 -84.85 -6.05
N VAL A 9 -23.13 -85.15 -5.27
CA VAL A 9 -23.29 -85.11 -3.80
C VAL A 9 -22.67 -86.37 -3.14
N PRO A 10 -22.23 -86.34 -1.87
CA PRO A 10 -23.02 -87.01 -0.81
C PRO A 10 -23.02 -86.33 0.57
N GLN A 11 -24.12 -86.57 1.31
CA GLN A 11 -24.32 -86.32 2.76
C GLN A 11 -23.36 -87.16 3.62
N TYR A 12 -23.10 -86.75 4.88
CA TYR A 12 -23.35 -87.58 6.08
C TYR A 12 -22.92 -86.96 7.45
N TYR A 13 -23.79 -87.18 8.44
CA TYR A 13 -23.69 -87.34 9.91
C TYR A 13 -23.24 -86.24 10.91
N HIS A 14 -24.13 -86.10 11.92
CA HIS A 14 -23.94 -85.59 13.27
C HIS A 14 -22.88 -86.36 14.07
N TYR A 15 -22.14 -85.65 14.95
CA TYR A 15 -21.75 -86.16 16.27
C TYR A 15 -21.66 -85.02 17.28
N SER A 16 -22.27 -85.22 18.44
CA SER A 16 -22.18 -84.37 19.64
C SER A 16 -20.84 -84.58 20.33
N GLU A 17 -20.23 -83.52 20.88
CA GLU A 17 -19.30 -83.69 21.98
C GLU A 17 -19.38 -82.53 22.98
N SER A 18 -19.35 -82.95 24.23
CA SER A 18 -19.56 -82.25 25.48
C SER A 18 -18.48 -81.22 25.82
N SER A 19 -18.91 -80.18 26.53
CA SER A 19 -18.12 -79.19 27.29
C SER A 19 -16.98 -79.82 28.12
N PRO A 20 -15.88 -79.09 28.40
CA PRO A 20 -15.86 -78.42 29.69
C PRO A 20 -15.07 -77.09 29.76
N SER A 21 -15.37 -76.34 30.84
CA SER A 21 -14.36 -75.63 31.66
C SER A 21 -14.00 -74.17 31.29
N GLY A 22 -14.88 -73.24 31.66
CA GLY A 22 -14.82 -72.62 33.01
C GLY A 22 -13.52 -72.01 33.57
N TYR A 23 -12.41 -71.82 32.82
CA TYR A 23 -11.14 -71.35 33.42
C TYR A 23 -10.41 -70.20 32.69
N LEU A 24 -11.08 -69.45 31.81
CA LEU A 24 -10.46 -68.33 31.08
C LEU A 24 -10.94 -66.91 31.47
N ASN A 25 -11.82 -66.77 32.46
CA ASN A 25 -12.47 -65.48 32.73
C ASN A 25 -11.85 -64.64 33.87
N TYR A 26 -10.79 -65.11 34.55
CA TYR A 26 -10.17 -64.36 35.66
C TYR A 26 -8.96 -63.51 35.25
N LYS A 27 -8.20 -63.89 34.21
CA LYS A 27 -7.03 -63.12 33.74
C LYS A 27 -7.39 -61.87 32.90
N GLN A 28 -8.56 -61.83 32.27
CA GLN A 28 -8.99 -60.66 31.49
C GLN A 28 -9.53 -59.51 32.35
N LYS A 29 -10.07 -59.78 33.54
CA LYS A 29 -10.59 -58.75 34.45
C LYS A 29 -9.47 -57.96 35.17
N GLN A 30 -8.32 -58.57 35.41
CA GLN A 30 -7.18 -57.92 36.08
C GLN A 30 -6.41 -56.95 35.15
N LYS A 31 -6.32 -57.25 33.84
CA LYS A 31 -5.70 -56.37 32.83
C LYS A 31 -6.51 -55.09 32.55
N ARG A 32 -7.84 -55.16 32.68
CA ARG A 32 -8.77 -54.02 32.48
C ARG A 32 -8.78 -53.01 33.64
N SER A 33 -8.34 -53.43 34.83
CA SER A 33 -8.25 -52.55 36.02
C SER A 33 -6.99 -51.67 35.98
N LYS A 34 -5.83 -52.24 35.60
CA LYS A 34 -4.56 -51.49 35.50
C LYS A 34 -4.58 -50.43 34.39
N THR A 35 -5.27 -50.69 33.27
CA THR A 35 -5.42 -49.72 32.16
C THR A 35 -6.30 -48.52 32.54
N LYS A 36 -7.36 -48.71 33.33
CA LYS A 36 -8.18 -47.59 33.83
C LYS A 36 -7.41 -46.69 34.81
N SER A 37 -6.48 -47.26 35.60
CA SER A 37 -5.63 -46.48 36.51
C SER A 37 -4.57 -45.66 35.74
N PHE A 38 -3.94 -46.26 34.72
CA PHE A 38 -2.94 -45.58 33.90
C PHE A 38 -3.53 -44.41 33.09
N VAL A 39 -4.73 -44.57 32.51
CA VAL A 39 -5.42 -43.49 31.78
C VAL A 39 -5.79 -42.33 32.70
N LYS A 40 -6.20 -42.59 33.95
CA LYS A 40 -6.45 -41.53 34.95
C LYS A 40 -5.17 -40.79 35.33
N LEU A 41 -4.03 -41.49 35.38
CA LEU A 41 -2.72 -40.88 35.70
C LEU A 41 -2.24 -39.96 34.55
N ILE A 42 -2.43 -40.38 33.29
CA ILE A 42 -2.09 -39.56 32.11
C ILE A 42 -3.02 -38.33 32.02
N TYR A 43 -4.32 -38.49 32.29
CA TYR A 43 -5.25 -37.35 32.31
C TYR A 43 -4.93 -36.36 33.43
N ALA A 44 -4.57 -36.85 34.62
CA ALA A 44 -4.14 -35.99 35.73
C ALA A 44 -2.83 -35.24 35.40
N SER A 45 -1.89 -35.88 34.71
CA SER A 45 -0.64 -35.25 34.22
C SER A 45 -0.91 -34.19 33.14
N GLY A 46 -1.83 -34.46 32.20
CA GLY A 46 -2.25 -33.50 31.17
C GLY A 46 -2.95 -32.27 31.76
N VAL A 47 -3.84 -32.45 32.73
CA VAL A 47 -4.51 -31.33 33.41
C VAL A 47 -3.52 -30.51 34.23
N LEU A 48 -2.57 -31.17 34.92
CA LEU A 48 -1.55 -30.48 35.70
C LEU A 48 -0.60 -29.66 34.82
N THR A 49 -0.21 -30.18 33.66
CA THR A 49 0.66 -29.46 32.70
C THR A 49 -0.04 -28.23 32.11
N VAL A 50 -1.32 -28.34 31.75
CA VAL A 50 -2.12 -27.19 31.29
C VAL A 50 -2.24 -26.13 32.39
N LEU A 51 -2.53 -26.54 33.64
CA LEU A 51 -2.62 -25.60 34.77
C LEU A 51 -1.30 -24.88 35.02
N ILE A 52 -0.17 -25.59 35.04
CA ILE A 52 1.15 -24.99 35.21
C ILE A 52 1.42 -23.98 34.08
N PHE A 53 1.10 -24.32 32.82
CA PHE A 53 1.31 -23.43 31.69
C PHE A 53 0.44 -22.18 31.76
N THR A 54 -0.82 -22.31 32.18
CA THR A 54 -1.72 -21.14 32.34
C THR A 54 -1.27 -20.22 33.46
N ILE A 55 -0.79 -20.76 34.59
CA ILE A 55 -0.26 -19.97 35.69
C ILE A 55 1.02 -19.25 35.26
N TRP A 56 1.93 -19.97 34.59
CA TRP A 56 3.18 -19.38 34.11
C TRP A 56 2.94 -18.29 33.06
N PHE A 57 1.99 -18.50 32.14
CA PHE A 57 1.57 -17.50 31.16
C PHE A 57 0.94 -16.26 31.84
N ALA A 58 0.11 -16.45 32.87
CA ALA A 58 -0.47 -15.34 33.61
C ALA A 58 0.59 -14.49 34.33
N PHE A 59 1.59 -15.14 34.97
CA PHE A 59 2.71 -14.44 35.58
C PHE A 59 3.59 -13.72 34.55
N TYR A 60 3.89 -14.37 33.43
CA TYR A 60 4.64 -13.76 32.34
C TYR A 60 3.92 -12.55 31.76
N TYR A 61 2.61 -12.66 31.51
CA TYR A 61 1.79 -11.59 30.97
C TYR A 61 1.64 -10.42 31.95
N HIS A 62 1.49 -10.71 33.25
CA HIS A 62 1.46 -9.68 34.29
C HIS A 62 2.80 -8.95 34.41
N TYR A 63 3.91 -9.69 34.36
CA TYR A 63 5.25 -9.11 34.37
C TYR A 63 5.50 -8.23 33.12
N TYR A 64 5.08 -8.70 31.94
CA TYR A 64 5.15 -7.93 30.69
C TYR A 64 4.35 -6.63 30.77
N LEU A 65 3.10 -6.68 31.28
CA LEU A 65 2.29 -5.48 31.49
C LEU A 65 2.91 -4.52 32.52
N SER A 66 3.53 -5.03 33.58
CA SER A 66 4.17 -4.21 34.61
C SER A 66 5.52 -3.58 34.20
N THR A 67 6.09 -4.04 33.09
CA THR A 67 7.36 -3.54 32.54
C THR A 67 7.15 -2.66 31.30
N LEU A 68 5.90 -2.47 30.87
CA LEU A 68 5.58 -1.43 29.89
C LEU A 68 5.90 -0.07 30.52
N PRO A 69 6.73 0.77 29.88
CA PRO A 69 7.05 2.09 30.39
C PRO A 69 5.75 2.89 30.51
N GLU A 70 5.50 3.39 31.71
CA GLU A 70 4.46 4.36 32.02
C GLU A 70 4.65 5.54 31.06
N GLN A 71 3.73 5.69 30.11
CA GLN A 71 3.72 6.83 29.21
C GLN A 71 3.52 8.08 30.07
N THR A 72 4.58 8.85 30.26
CA THR A 72 4.51 10.19 30.80
C THR A 72 3.55 10.98 29.91
N GLU A 73 2.40 11.36 30.46
CA GLU A 73 1.43 12.25 29.83
C GLU A 73 2.12 13.58 29.50
N VAL A 74 2.58 13.69 28.26
CA VAL A 74 2.78 14.99 27.63
C VAL A 74 1.38 15.46 27.27
N SER A 75 0.92 16.54 27.90
CA SER A 75 -0.33 17.20 27.58
C SER A 75 -0.27 17.69 26.12
N VAL A 76 -0.74 16.86 25.20
CA VAL A 76 -1.07 17.24 23.84
C VAL A 76 -2.51 17.71 23.86
N ASP A 77 -2.73 18.98 23.54
CA ASP A 77 -4.07 19.54 23.29
C ASP A 77 -4.88 18.59 22.39
N PRO A 78 -6.21 18.48 22.58
CA PRO A 78 -7.05 17.60 21.79
C PRO A 78 -7.18 18.18 20.38
N VAL A 79 -6.17 17.92 19.53
CA VAL A 79 -6.34 17.97 18.09
C VAL A 79 -7.15 16.72 17.77
N ASP A 80 -8.42 16.94 17.47
CA ASP A 80 -9.31 15.97 16.85
C ASP A 80 -8.53 15.26 15.72
N HIS A 81 -8.00 14.07 15.99
CA HIS A 81 -7.22 13.28 15.04
C HIS A 81 -8.18 12.68 14.01
N VAL A 82 -8.80 13.54 13.23
CA VAL A 82 -9.45 13.14 11.99
C VAL A 82 -8.33 12.69 11.07
N TYR A 83 -8.18 11.37 10.92
CA TYR A 83 -7.31 10.75 9.93
C TYR A 83 -7.74 11.19 8.53
N LYS A 84 -7.25 12.35 8.10
CA LYS A 84 -7.62 12.95 6.82
C LYS A 84 -6.61 12.56 5.76
N ARG A 85 -7.11 12.02 4.66
CA ARG A 85 -6.34 11.81 3.43
C ARG A 85 -6.07 13.18 2.80
N ILE A 86 -4.80 13.47 2.51
CA ILE A 86 -4.37 14.80 2.06
C ILE A 86 -3.87 14.70 0.63
N LYS A 87 -4.53 15.42 -0.29
CA LYS A 87 -4.04 15.65 -1.65
C LYS A 87 -2.75 16.47 -1.62
N ARG A 88 -1.78 16.11 -2.45
CA ARG A 88 -0.44 16.72 -2.50
C ARG A 88 0.03 17.02 -3.92
N ASP A 89 -0.87 17.06 -4.89
CA ASP A 89 -0.53 17.33 -6.31
C ASP A 89 -0.77 18.80 -6.65
N PHE A 90 0.24 19.42 -7.27
CA PHE A 90 0.26 20.84 -7.60
C PHE A 90 0.69 21.02 -9.05
N MET A 91 0.01 21.89 -9.78
CA MET A 91 0.37 22.21 -11.18
C MET A 91 0.98 23.61 -11.23
N PHE A 92 2.06 23.77 -11.99
CA PHE A 92 2.71 25.06 -12.22
C PHE A 92 2.68 25.41 -13.72
N VAL A 93 2.24 26.62 -14.05
CA VAL A 93 2.25 27.14 -15.44
C VAL A 93 3.32 28.22 -15.56
N SER A 94 4.28 28.00 -16.46
CA SER A 94 5.39 28.91 -16.71
C SER A 94 5.04 29.97 -17.75
N ASP A 95 5.40 31.23 -17.47
CA ASP A 95 5.22 32.35 -18.41
C ASP A 95 6.00 32.15 -19.72
N LYS A 96 7.03 31.28 -19.73
CA LYS A 96 7.86 31.03 -20.93
C LYS A 96 7.08 30.37 -22.08
N ASN A 97 6.02 29.63 -21.81
CA ASN A 97 5.34 28.82 -22.83
C ASN A 97 4.12 29.48 -23.49
N LYS A 98 3.80 30.75 -23.17
CA LYS A 98 2.58 31.45 -23.67
C LYS A 98 1.27 30.69 -23.42
N THR A 99 1.27 29.68 -22.55
CA THR A 99 0.10 28.89 -22.21
C THR A 99 -0.79 29.67 -21.26
N ASP A 100 -2.07 29.82 -21.61
CA ASP A 100 -3.05 30.56 -20.81
C ASP A 100 -3.37 29.78 -19.52
N PRO A 101 -2.98 30.26 -18.33
CA PRO A 101 -3.25 29.57 -17.07
C PRO A 101 -4.75 29.36 -16.83
N ASN A 102 -5.61 30.24 -17.36
CA ASN A 102 -7.06 30.08 -17.25
C ASN A 102 -7.57 28.91 -18.09
N CYS A 103 -6.97 28.64 -19.25
CA CYS A 103 -7.32 27.47 -20.06
C CYS A 103 -7.06 26.17 -19.30
N PHE A 104 -5.87 26.06 -18.70
CA PHE A 104 -5.48 24.90 -17.88
C PHE A 104 -6.38 24.73 -16.67
N GLN A 105 -6.73 25.83 -15.99
CA GLN A 105 -7.67 25.82 -14.88
C GLN A 105 -9.05 25.30 -15.32
N ASN A 106 -9.58 25.76 -16.45
CA ASN A 106 -10.86 25.29 -16.98
C ASN A 106 -10.85 23.78 -17.30
N CYS A 107 -9.78 23.28 -17.95
CA CYS A 107 -9.62 21.84 -18.20
C CYS A 107 -9.54 21.04 -16.88
N ASN A 108 -8.87 21.58 -15.86
CA ASN A 108 -8.84 20.98 -14.53
C ASN A 108 -10.21 20.96 -13.85
N ASP A 109 -10.99 22.03 -13.98
CA ASP A 109 -12.32 22.11 -13.37
C ASP A 109 -13.32 21.17 -14.06
N GLU A 110 -13.24 21.02 -15.39
CA GLU A 110 -14.00 19.99 -16.12
C GLU A 110 -13.62 18.56 -15.67
N TRP A 111 -12.33 18.30 -15.45
CA TRP A 111 -11.88 17.03 -14.89
C TRP A 111 -12.42 16.81 -13.46
N LYS A 112 -12.37 17.83 -12.60
CA LYS A 112 -12.91 17.75 -11.22
C LYS A 112 -14.40 17.40 -11.25
N ASP A 113 -15.19 18.12 -12.05
CA ASP A 113 -16.61 17.87 -12.20
C ASP A 113 -16.90 16.44 -12.70
N GLY A 114 -16.14 15.98 -13.70
CA GLY A 114 -16.25 14.62 -14.23
C GLY A 114 -15.89 13.56 -13.19
N PHE A 115 -14.82 13.80 -12.43
CA PHE A 115 -14.34 12.93 -11.37
C PHE A 115 -15.37 12.77 -10.24
N GLU A 116 -15.88 13.89 -9.70
CA GLU A 116 -16.85 13.86 -8.61
C GLU A 116 -18.15 13.16 -9.02
N LYS A 117 -18.63 13.38 -10.25
CA LYS A 117 -19.80 12.67 -10.81
C LYS A 117 -19.54 11.17 -10.97
N THR A 118 -18.35 10.79 -11.42
CA THR A 118 -18.02 9.40 -11.73
C THR A 118 -17.83 8.55 -10.48
N PHE A 119 -17.19 9.11 -9.45
CA PHE A 119 -16.80 8.35 -8.26
C PHE A 119 -17.61 8.69 -7.01
N SER A 120 -18.49 9.70 -7.06
CA SER A 120 -19.29 10.16 -5.92
C SER A 120 -18.44 10.49 -4.68
N ILE A 121 -17.21 10.96 -4.91
CA ILE A 121 -16.28 11.43 -3.89
C ILE A 121 -15.83 12.83 -4.24
N ASN A 122 -15.55 13.66 -3.23
CA ASN A 122 -15.06 15.01 -3.47
C ASN A 122 -13.61 14.96 -3.99
N HIS A 123 -13.28 15.75 -5.02
CA HIS A 123 -11.94 15.74 -5.61
C HIS A 123 -10.83 16.16 -4.64
N THR A 124 -11.19 16.85 -3.54
CA THR A 124 -10.25 17.24 -2.47
C THR A 124 -9.87 16.09 -1.53
N GLU A 125 -10.64 14.99 -1.53
CA GLU A 125 -10.37 13.76 -0.77
C GLU A 125 -9.52 12.78 -1.57
N PHE A 126 -9.48 12.96 -2.89
CA PHE A 126 -8.69 12.16 -3.80
C PHE A 126 -7.22 12.56 -3.79
N TYR A 127 -6.33 11.58 -3.85
CA TYR A 127 -4.88 11.77 -3.95
C TYR A 127 -4.30 10.80 -4.99
N ASP A 128 -3.37 11.31 -5.81
CA ASP A 128 -2.77 10.48 -6.84
C ASP A 128 -1.61 9.62 -6.29
N PHE A 129 -0.94 10.07 -5.23
CA PHE A 129 0.10 9.32 -4.52
C PHE A 129 -0.20 9.26 -3.00
N PRO A 130 -0.17 8.06 -2.36
CA PRO A 130 0.30 6.76 -2.85
C PRO A 130 -0.75 5.88 -3.55
N PHE A 131 -1.58 6.48 -4.42
CA PHE A 131 -2.76 5.91 -5.08
C PHE A 131 -3.95 5.72 -4.15
N HIS A 132 -5.03 6.46 -4.43
CA HIS A 132 -6.29 6.35 -3.70
C HIS A 132 -6.94 4.96 -3.86
N PRO A 133 -7.57 4.37 -2.82
CA PRO A 133 -8.30 3.10 -2.89
C PRO A 133 -9.23 2.98 -4.09
N THR A 134 -9.88 4.08 -4.46
CA THR A 134 -10.76 4.16 -5.64
C THR A 134 -10.05 3.71 -6.92
N LEU A 135 -8.76 4.03 -7.10
CA LEU A 135 -7.97 3.60 -8.28
C LEU A 135 -7.44 2.18 -8.16
N LEU A 136 -7.49 1.61 -6.97
CA LEU A 136 -7.06 0.24 -6.73
C LEU A 136 -8.14 -0.76 -7.14
N ASP A 137 -9.39 -0.35 -7.38
CA ASP A 137 -10.36 -1.16 -8.11
C ASP A 137 -10.14 -1.05 -9.63
N TYR A 138 -10.15 -2.19 -10.34
CA TYR A 138 -9.85 -2.20 -11.79
C TYR A 138 -10.90 -1.46 -12.62
N SER A 139 -12.19 -1.59 -12.27
CA SER A 139 -13.25 -0.94 -13.04
C SER A 139 -13.20 0.58 -12.89
N ASN A 140 -12.90 1.06 -11.68
CA ASN A 140 -12.71 2.46 -11.38
C ASN A 140 -11.41 3.01 -11.99
N PHE A 141 -10.33 2.23 -12.00
CA PHE A 141 -9.10 2.57 -12.70
C PHE A 141 -9.33 2.86 -14.18
N LEU A 142 -10.12 2.04 -14.88
CA LEU A 142 -10.45 2.27 -16.29
C LEU A 142 -11.18 3.60 -16.51
N LYS A 143 -12.16 3.91 -15.65
CA LYS A 143 -12.90 5.19 -15.69
C LYS A 143 -11.99 6.38 -15.40
N TYR A 144 -11.08 6.24 -14.43
CA TYR A 144 -10.10 7.28 -14.11
C TYR A 144 -9.20 7.56 -15.31
N CYS A 145 -8.75 6.52 -16.02
CA CYS A 145 -7.95 6.71 -17.22
C CYS A 145 -8.71 7.37 -18.37
N GLU A 146 -10.00 7.09 -18.53
CA GLU A 146 -10.83 7.81 -19.51
C GLU A 146 -10.95 9.29 -19.17
N LEU A 147 -11.16 9.63 -17.89
CA LEU A 147 -11.18 11.03 -17.44
C LEU A 147 -9.81 11.71 -17.63
N ALA A 148 -8.72 11.00 -17.36
CA ALA A 148 -7.36 11.49 -17.58
C ALA A 148 -7.08 11.75 -19.07
N ASP A 149 -7.44 10.83 -19.95
CA ASP A 149 -7.27 11.00 -21.39
C ASP A 149 -8.08 12.20 -21.91
N ASN A 150 -9.30 12.41 -21.40
CA ASN A 150 -10.10 13.59 -21.72
C ASN A 150 -9.45 14.90 -21.27
N GLN A 151 -8.86 14.91 -20.07
CA GLN A 151 -8.13 16.07 -19.55
C GLN A 151 -6.88 16.38 -20.39
N THR A 152 -6.08 15.37 -20.69
CA THR A 152 -4.89 15.52 -21.56
C THR A 152 -5.29 16.02 -22.95
N ASN A 153 -6.37 15.49 -23.53
CA ASN A 153 -6.90 15.99 -24.79
C ASN A 153 -7.42 17.44 -24.69
N CYS A 154 -7.95 17.86 -23.55
CA CYS A 154 -8.32 19.26 -23.32
C CYS A 154 -7.09 20.17 -23.39
N PHE A 155 -6.00 19.81 -22.71
CA PHE A 155 -4.75 20.57 -22.77
C PHE A 155 -4.19 20.67 -24.19
N ILE A 156 -4.15 19.57 -24.94
CA ILE A 156 -3.65 19.53 -26.31
C ILE A 156 -4.51 20.38 -27.25
N ASN A 157 -5.82 20.15 -27.26
CA ASN A 157 -6.69 20.70 -28.30
C ASN A 157 -7.20 22.11 -27.98
N ARG A 158 -7.38 22.45 -26.69
CA ARG A 158 -7.94 23.75 -26.27
C ARG A 158 -6.88 24.70 -25.75
N CYS A 159 -5.84 24.19 -25.09
CA CYS A 159 -4.76 25.02 -24.54
C CYS A 159 -3.49 25.00 -25.39
N ASP A 160 -3.53 24.33 -26.54
CA ASP A 160 -2.42 24.19 -27.50
C ASP A 160 -1.12 23.63 -26.88
N ASP A 161 -1.25 22.80 -25.85
CA ASP A 161 -0.10 22.13 -25.23
C ASP A 161 0.13 20.76 -25.85
N GLN A 162 0.86 20.75 -26.96
CA GLN A 162 1.24 19.55 -27.70
C GLN A 162 2.21 18.62 -26.94
N SER A 163 2.64 19.01 -25.73
CA SER A 163 3.51 18.19 -24.87
C SER A 163 2.75 17.42 -23.78
N ALA A 164 1.46 17.72 -23.58
CA ALA A 164 0.69 17.22 -22.44
C ALA A 164 0.59 15.69 -22.35
N ASP A 165 0.72 14.95 -23.45
CA ASP A 165 0.73 13.48 -23.50
C ASP A 165 2.10 12.86 -23.18
N ARG A 166 3.17 13.66 -23.15
CA ARG A 166 4.56 13.20 -23.00
C ARG A 166 5.21 13.63 -21.68
N VAL A 167 4.65 14.64 -21.02
CA VAL A 167 5.11 15.11 -19.72
C VAL A 167 4.61 14.23 -18.59
N PHE A 168 5.32 14.23 -17.48
CA PHE A 168 4.86 13.53 -16.30
C PHE A 168 3.60 14.20 -15.76
N SER A 169 2.56 13.41 -15.60
CA SER A 169 1.47 13.68 -14.66
C SER A 169 1.17 12.37 -13.92
N PRO A 170 0.61 12.42 -12.71
CA PRO A 170 0.25 11.20 -12.00
C PRO A 170 -0.67 10.28 -12.84
N SER A 171 -1.60 10.89 -13.58
CA SER A 171 -2.53 10.20 -14.46
C SER A 171 -1.84 9.61 -15.69
N ASN A 172 -0.99 10.36 -16.42
CA ASN A 172 -0.21 9.83 -17.54
C ASN A 172 0.69 8.67 -17.09
N PHE A 173 1.29 8.78 -15.90
CA PHE A 173 2.12 7.72 -15.35
C PHE A 173 1.34 6.41 -15.21
N VAL A 174 0.19 6.40 -14.53
CA VAL A 174 -0.56 5.15 -14.29
C VAL A 174 -1.39 4.70 -15.49
N CYS A 175 -1.89 5.61 -16.33
CA CYS A 175 -2.82 5.29 -17.41
C CYS A 175 -2.14 5.05 -18.76
N GLN A 176 -0.97 5.65 -19.00
CA GLN A 176 -0.28 5.58 -20.28
C GLN A 176 1.10 4.93 -20.15
N PHE A 177 1.98 5.46 -19.30
CA PHE A 177 3.39 5.05 -19.27
C PHE A 177 3.62 3.71 -18.56
N LYS A 178 2.90 3.47 -17.46
CA LYS A 178 3.09 2.33 -16.55
C LYS A 178 1.81 1.54 -16.30
N ARG A 179 0.86 1.61 -17.24
CA ARG A 179 -0.44 0.93 -17.14
C ARG A 179 -0.33 -0.55 -16.82
N LYS A 180 0.56 -1.27 -17.50
CA LYS A 180 0.73 -2.71 -17.30
C LYS A 180 1.29 -3.00 -15.91
N GLU A 181 2.33 -2.28 -15.51
CA GLU A 181 2.95 -2.41 -14.19
C GLU A 181 1.98 -2.03 -13.06
N PHE A 182 1.18 -0.97 -13.23
CA PHE A 182 0.15 -0.58 -12.27
C PHE A 182 -0.91 -1.67 -12.12
N VAL A 183 -1.46 -2.19 -13.22
CA VAL A 183 -2.47 -3.27 -13.17
C VAL A 183 -1.92 -4.53 -12.51
N LEU A 184 -0.64 -4.86 -12.74
CA LEU A 184 0.03 -5.98 -12.08
C LEU A 184 0.26 -5.73 -10.58
N ALA A 185 0.64 -4.52 -10.19
CA ALA A 185 0.88 -4.13 -8.80
C ALA A 185 -0.40 -3.99 -7.96
N ARG A 186 -1.52 -3.64 -8.62
CA ARG A 186 -2.80 -3.28 -8.01
C ARG A 186 -3.28 -4.22 -6.91
N PRO A 187 -3.28 -5.56 -7.05
CA PRO A 187 -3.78 -6.43 -5.99
C PRO A 187 -3.02 -6.30 -4.66
N CYS A 188 -1.70 -6.13 -4.71
CA CYS A 188 -0.91 -5.92 -3.50
C CYS A 188 -1.09 -4.51 -2.93
N LEU A 189 -1.20 -3.50 -3.80
CA LEU A 189 -1.52 -2.15 -3.35
C LEU A 189 -2.89 -2.13 -2.64
N GLU A 190 -3.89 -2.81 -3.18
CA GLU A 190 -5.24 -2.93 -2.61
C GLU A 190 -5.20 -3.63 -1.24
N GLU A 191 -4.45 -4.72 -1.12
CA GLU A 191 -4.31 -5.47 0.14
C GLU A 191 -3.54 -4.70 1.23
N THR A 192 -2.56 -3.88 0.83
CA THR A 192 -1.72 -3.12 1.76
C THR A 192 -2.27 -1.74 2.11
N GLU A 193 -3.22 -1.21 1.34
CA GLU A 193 -3.72 0.16 1.46
C GLU A 193 -4.14 0.54 2.89
N PRO A 194 -4.94 -0.25 3.63
CA PRO A 194 -5.38 0.16 4.96
C PRO A 194 -4.22 0.33 5.94
N LEU A 195 -3.24 -0.58 5.88
CA LEU A 195 -2.05 -0.53 6.74
C LEU A 195 -1.14 0.63 6.35
N THR A 196 -0.94 0.85 5.05
CA THR A 196 -0.07 1.91 4.56
C THR A 196 -0.69 3.28 4.79
N PHE A 197 -2.02 3.41 4.74
CA PHE A 197 -2.72 4.63 5.11
C PHE A 197 -2.56 4.93 6.60
N LEU A 198 -2.87 3.96 7.47
CA LEU A 198 -2.83 4.16 8.92
C LEU A 198 -1.41 4.43 9.44
N LYS A 199 -0.41 3.73 8.90
CA LYS A 199 0.99 3.86 9.34
C LYS A 199 1.74 4.90 8.51
N CYS A 200 1.93 4.64 7.22
CA CYS A 200 2.86 5.39 6.40
C CYS A 200 2.34 6.78 6.01
N ASP A 201 1.08 6.91 5.56
CA ASP A 201 0.56 8.22 5.16
C ASP A 201 0.54 9.19 6.35
N GLN A 202 0.06 8.74 7.51
CA GLN A 202 0.00 9.57 8.71
C GLN A 202 1.39 9.95 9.24
N GLU A 203 2.26 8.96 9.45
CA GLU A 203 3.61 9.20 9.98
C GLU A 203 4.40 10.12 9.05
N CYS A 204 4.43 9.83 7.76
CA CYS A 204 5.17 10.62 6.80
C CYS A 204 4.58 12.01 6.58
N HIS A 205 3.26 12.17 6.72
CA HIS A 205 2.66 13.49 6.66
C HIS A 205 3.11 14.37 7.83
N GLN A 206 3.08 13.83 9.05
CA GLN A 206 3.53 14.56 10.24
C GLN A 206 5.02 14.88 10.18
N LEU A 207 5.85 13.94 9.71
CA LEU A 207 7.28 14.17 9.50
C LEU A 207 7.54 15.27 8.48
N ALA A 208 6.82 15.28 7.36
CA ALA A 208 6.97 16.32 6.33
C ALA A 208 6.55 17.72 6.82
N LEU A 209 5.65 17.81 7.80
CA LEU A 209 5.21 19.07 8.41
C LEU A 209 6.14 19.59 9.50
N LYS A 210 6.99 18.74 10.09
CA LYS A 210 7.79 19.06 11.29
C LYS A 210 8.68 20.30 11.13
N ASP A 211 9.18 20.55 9.92
CA ASP A 211 10.08 21.65 9.61
C ASP A 211 9.37 22.88 8.99
N LEU A 212 8.04 22.83 8.84
CA LEU A 212 7.27 23.89 8.20
C LEU A 212 6.46 24.67 9.23
N LYS A 213 6.73 25.98 9.36
CA LYS A 213 5.85 26.90 10.09
C LYS A 213 4.53 26.99 9.31
N ILE A 214 3.48 26.34 9.81
CA ILE A 214 2.16 26.26 9.18
C ILE A 214 1.48 27.63 9.25
N SER A 215 1.83 28.55 8.35
CA SER A 215 0.99 29.71 8.05
C SER A 215 0.36 29.50 6.67
N LYS A 216 -0.88 28.98 6.69
CA LYS A 216 -1.76 28.68 5.54
C LYS A 216 -1.19 27.70 4.50
N ARG A 217 -1.75 26.49 4.51
CA ARG A 217 -1.75 25.58 3.36
C ARG A 217 -2.60 26.21 2.25
N GLU A 218 -2.16 26.06 1.00
CA GLU A 218 -2.94 26.51 -0.16
C GLU A 218 -4.10 25.56 -0.44
N GLU A 219 -5.07 26.03 -1.24
CA GLU A 219 -6.22 25.21 -1.66
C GLU A 219 -5.78 24.06 -2.57
N ASN A 220 -6.28 22.85 -2.29
CA ASN A 220 -5.96 21.66 -3.07
C ASN A 220 -6.39 21.85 -4.54
N GLY A 221 -5.47 21.62 -5.48
CA GLY A 221 -5.77 21.77 -6.92
C GLY A 221 -5.70 23.19 -7.47
N LYS A 222 -5.11 24.14 -6.73
CA LYS A 222 -4.68 25.44 -7.24
C LYS A 222 -3.57 25.28 -8.29
N VAL A 223 -3.67 26.06 -9.37
CA VAL A 223 -2.60 26.20 -10.37
C VAL A 223 -1.70 27.37 -9.98
N PHE A 224 -0.41 27.10 -9.85
CA PHE A 224 0.60 28.09 -9.48
C PHE A 224 1.13 28.82 -10.72
N SER A 225 1.38 30.11 -10.55
CA SER A 225 2.02 30.96 -11.55
C SER A 225 3.41 31.40 -11.06
N SER A 226 4.18 32.10 -11.91
CA SER A 226 5.45 32.69 -11.48
C SER A 226 5.36 33.60 -10.25
N ASN A 227 4.20 34.21 -10.00
CA ASN A 227 3.97 35.06 -8.82
C ASN A 227 3.85 34.25 -7.52
N ASP A 228 3.56 32.95 -7.61
CA ASP A 228 3.36 32.05 -6.46
C ASP A 228 4.55 31.11 -6.24
N LEU A 229 5.72 31.44 -6.80
CA LEU A 229 6.86 30.52 -6.86
C LEU A 229 7.33 30.08 -5.46
N ASP A 230 7.40 31.01 -4.50
CA ASP A 230 7.79 30.68 -3.13
C ASP A 230 6.80 29.71 -2.45
N GLN A 231 5.51 29.84 -2.75
CA GLN A 231 4.49 28.91 -2.27
C GLN A 231 4.69 27.54 -2.92
N TYR A 232 4.86 27.52 -4.24
CA TYR A 232 5.07 26.29 -5.00
C TYR A 232 6.28 25.50 -4.50
N GLU A 233 7.44 26.15 -4.29
CA GLU A 233 8.64 25.45 -3.79
C GLU A 233 8.43 24.85 -2.38
N ARG A 234 7.63 25.51 -1.53
CA ARG A 234 7.31 24.97 -0.20
C ARG A 234 6.45 23.70 -0.29
N GLU A 235 5.43 23.73 -1.13
CA GLU A 235 4.55 22.59 -1.35
C GLU A 235 5.30 21.42 -2.02
N LEU A 236 6.21 21.71 -2.97
CA LEU A 236 7.13 20.72 -3.53
C LEU A 236 8.03 20.09 -2.47
N ASN A 237 8.61 20.91 -1.58
CA ASN A 237 9.45 20.39 -0.50
C ASN A 237 8.68 19.42 0.40
N LEU A 238 7.42 19.75 0.74
CA LEU A 238 6.53 18.87 1.51
C LEU A 238 6.25 17.56 0.76
N LEU A 239 5.87 17.65 -0.51
CA LEU A 239 5.54 16.49 -1.34
C LEU A 239 6.73 15.54 -1.51
N CYS A 240 7.91 16.05 -1.85
CA CYS A 240 9.11 15.22 -2.02
C CYS A 240 9.57 14.59 -0.71
N SER A 241 9.50 15.33 0.41
CA SER A 241 9.84 14.77 1.74
C SER A 241 8.87 13.65 2.13
N PHE A 242 7.57 13.85 1.86
CA PHE A 242 6.55 12.82 2.04
C PHE A 242 6.84 11.59 1.18
N GLN A 243 7.13 11.77 -0.11
CA GLN A 243 7.43 10.66 -1.05
C GLN A 243 8.65 9.84 -0.61
N GLU A 244 9.72 10.50 -0.15
CA GLU A 244 10.92 9.83 0.37
C GLU A 244 10.59 8.96 1.60
N CYS A 245 9.86 9.52 2.56
CA CYS A 245 9.43 8.79 3.76
C CYS A 245 8.47 7.65 3.41
N TYR A 246 7.42 7.94 2.63
CA TYR A 246 6.36 6.99 2.33
C TYR A 246 6.92 5.76 1.64
N LYS A 247 7.80 5.94 0.66
CA LYS A 247 8.48 4.84 -0.04
C LYS A 247 9.16 3.88 0.93
N THR A 248 9.86 4.41 1.94
CA THR A 248 10.61 3.60 2.90
C THR A 248 9.67 2.82 3.80
N CYS A 249 8.67 3.51 4.38
CA CYS A 249 7.68 2.87 5.24
C CYS A 249 6.84 1.82 4.47
N HIS A 250 6.40 2.15 3.26
CA HIS A 250 5.57 1.27 2.42
C HIS A 250 6.30 -0.02 2.05
N GLN A 251 7.62 0.03 1.85
CA GLN A 251 8.43 -1.15 1.54
C GLN A 251 8.35 -2.22 2.61
N GLU A 252 8.30 -1.84 3.89
CA GLU A 252 8.20 -2.79 5.00
C GLU A 252 6.86 -3.53 4.94
N ILE A 253 5.75 -2.80 4.85
CA ILE A 253 4.40 -3.37 4.85
C ILE A 253 4.20 -4.31 3.64
N VAL A 254 4.62 -3.88 2.45
CA VAL A 254 4.48 -4.69 1.23
C VAL A 254 5.34 -5.96 1.24
N ARG A 255 6.48 -5.97 1.95
CA ARG A 255 7.28 -7.20 2.13
C ARG A 255 6.58 -8.22 3.01
N GLU A 256 5.82 -7.76 3.99
CA GLU A 256 5.13 -8.62 4.96
C GLU A 256 3.83 -9.19 4.40
N VAL A 257 3.11 -8.41 3.59
CA VAL A 257 1.78 -8.78 3.09
C VAL A 257 1.86 -9.53 1.76
N CYS A 258 2.70 -9.07 0.83
CA CYS A 258 2.65 -9.54 -0.55
C CYS A 258 3.73 -10.57 -0.87
N SER A 259 3.49 -11.38 -1.91
CA SER A 259 4.51 -12.32 -2.40
C SER A 259 5.76 -11.59 -2.94
N PRO A 260 6.97 -12.17 -2.86
CA PRO A 260 8.20 -11.49 -3.26
C PRO A 260 8.18 -10.92 -4.69
N ALA A 261 7.57 -11.65 -5.63
CA ALA A 261 7.44 -11.19 -7.01
C ALA A 261 6.56 -9.94 -7.11
N LEU A 262 5.41 -9.95 -6.43
CA LEU A 262 4.46 -8.85 -6.45
C LEU A 262 4.97 -7.64 -5.66
N SER A 263 5.63 -7.85 -4.52
CA SER A 263 6.33 -6.80 -3.77
C SER A 263 7.37 -6.10 -4.64
N ASN A 264 8.16 -6.85 -5.43
CA ASN A 264 9.14 -6.24 -6.33
C ASN A 264 8.50 -5.40 -7.44
N THR A 265 7.35 -5.84 -7.98
CA THR A 265 6.56 -5.04 -8.93
C THR A 265 6.09 -3.74 -8.30
N VAL A 266 5.52 -3.79 -7.09
CA VAL A 266 5.10 -2.60 -6.33
C VAL A 266 6.26 -1.66 -6.05
N PHE A 267 7.41 -2.18 -5.59
CA PHE A 267 8.60 -1.35 -5.35
C PHE A 267 9.08 -0.67 -6.61
N THR A 268 9.11 -1.40 -7.72
CA THR A 268 9.52 -0.85 -9.01
C THR A 268 8.58 0.28 -9.43
N LEU A 269 7.27 0.06 -9.33
CA LEU A 269 6.25 1.06 -9.68
C LEU A 269 6.37 2.33 -8.82
N ILE A 270 6.40 2.19 -7.49
CA ILE A 270 6.50 3.33 -6.55
C ILE A 270 7.83 4.08 -6.74
N ASN A 271 8.94 3.36 -6.90
CA ASN A 271 10.24 3.97 -7.19
C ASN A 271 10.24 4.75 -8.50
N GLN A 272 9.61 4.21 -9.54
CA GLN A 272 9.52 4.87 -10.84
C GLN A 272 8.63 6.11 -10.78
N TYR A 273 7.48 6.04 -10.08
CA TYR A 273 6.60 7.20 -9.88
C TYR A 273 7.37 8.35 -9.25
N ILE A 274 8.01 8.09 -8.10
CA ILE A 274 8.74 9.09 -7.33
C ILE A 274 9.91 9.66 -8.13
N LYS A 275 10.67 8.79 -8.82
CA LYS A 275 11.82 9.23 -9.61
C LYS A 275 11.39 10.08 -10.81
N TRP A 276 10.36 9.67 -11.54
CA TRP A 276 9.88 10.40 -12.72
C TRP A 276 9.30 11.76 -12.32
N HIS A 277 8.51 11.79 -11.25
CA HIS A 277 8.02 13.04 -10.67
C HIS A 277 9.17 13.99 -10.28
N ALA A 278 10.18 13.49 -9.56
CA ALA A 278 11.33 14.30 -9.15
C ALA A 278 12.18 14.77 -10.35
N THR A 279 12.36 13.93 -11.38
CA THR A 279 13.08 14.29 -12.60
C THR A 279 12.33 15.35 -13.41
N ASP A 280 11.01 15.24 -13.54
CA ASP A 280 10.19 16.25 -14.23
C ASP A 280 10.29 17.62 -13.56
N ILE A 281 10.20 17.66 -12.22
CA ILE A 281 10.43 18.86 -11.42
C ILE A 281 11.85 19.41 -11.67
N TYR A 282 12.87 18.55 -11.64
CA TYR A 282 14.26 18.95 -11.86
C TYR A 282 14.49 19.55 -13.25
N ASP A 283 13.96 18.91 -14.29
CA ASP A 283 14.06 19.38 -15.67
C ASP A 283 13.37 20.72 -15.84
N TRP A 284 12.17 20.90 -15.26
CA TRP A 284 11.49 22.18 -15.23
C TRP A 284 12.34 23.29 -14.59
N HIS A 285 13.00 23.00 -13.46
CA HIS A 285 13.90 23.96 -12.80
C HIS A 285 15.12 24.33 -13.66
N ILE A 286 15.66 23.39 -14.44
CA ILE A 286 16.74 23.68 -15.39
C ILE A 286 16.23 24.57 -16.52
N LEU A 287 15.14 24.18 -17.18
CA LEU A 287 14.59 24.88 -18.35
C LEU A 287 14.13 26.32 -18.00
N THR A 288 13.77 26.56 -16.75
CA THR A 288 13.37 27.88 -16.25
C THR A 288 14.49 28.69 -15.62
N ASP A 289 15.74 28.17 -15.59
CA ASP A 289 16.90 28.78 -14.92
C ASP A 289 16.66 29.06 -13.43
N LYS A 290 15.95 28.15 -12.78
CA LYS A 290 15.56 28.22 -11.36
C LYS A 290 16.17 27.12 -10.51
N LEU A 291 17.19 26.40 -11.00
CA LEU A 291 17.80 25.25 -10.30
C LEU A 291 18.24 25.55 -8.86
N GLN A 292 18.64 26.79 -8.55
CA GLN A 292 18.96 27.19 -7.16
C GLN A 292 17.77 27.15 -6.18
N ARG A 293 16.53 27.16 -6.68
CA ARG A 293 15.30 27.15 -5.88
C ARG A 293 14.74 25.74 -5.64
N LEU A 294 15.22 24.74 -6.40
CA LEU A 294 14.79 23.35 -6.27
C LEU A 294 14.99 22.85 -4.83
N PRO A 295 13.92 22.37 -4.16
CA PRO A 295 14.03 21.79 -2.83
C PRO A 295 15.02 20.62 -2.80
N MET A 296 15.87 20.60 -1.77
CA MET A 296 16.86 19.53 -1.61
C MET A 296 16.22 18.14 -1.46
N SER A 297 15.02 18.06 -0.88
CA SER A 297 14.22 16.83 -0.81
C SER A 297 13.91 16.28 -2.20
N CYS A 298 13.44 17.13 -3.13
CA CYS A 298 13.20 16.74 -4.52
C CYS A 298 14.50 16.38 -5.26
N LEU A 299 15.58 17.16 -5.08
CA LEU A 299 16.87 16.88 -5.72
C LEU A 299 17.40 15.48 -5.35
N LYS A 300 17.31 15.07 -4.07
CA LYS A 300 17.74 13.74 -3.63
C LYS A 300 17.01 12.61 -4.37
N LEU A 301 15.71 12.79 -4.62
CA LEU A 301 14.88 11.78 -5.27
C LEU A 301 15.22 11.55 -6.74
N THR A 302 15.83 12.53 -7.41
CA THR A 302 16.31 12.38 -8.80
C THR A 302 17.46 11.37 -8.94
N GLY A 303 18.26 11.22 -7.88
CA GLY A 303 19.54 10.50 -7.91
C GLY A 303 20.70 11.31 -8.52
N TYR A 304 20.50 12.58 -8.89
CA TYR A 304 21.58 13.47 -9.31
C TYR A 304 22.36 13.99 -8.11
N THR A 305 23.69 14.01 -8.19
CA THR A 305 24.52 14.61 -7.15
C THR A 305 24.65 16.13 -7.34
N PRO A 306 24.77 16.93 -6.26
CA PRO A 306 24.95 18.38 -6.35
C PRO A 306 26.22 18.83 -7.11
N GLN A 307 27.17 17.92 -7.36
CA GLN A 307 28.37 18.17 -8.18
C GLN A 307 28.05 18.24 -9.70
N SER A 308 26.85 17.81 -10.12
CA SER A 308 26.32 18.04 -11.48
C SER A 308 26.05 19.52 -11.80
N LYS A 309 26.25 20.45 -10.84
CA LYS A 309 26.25 21.89 -11.06
C LYS A 309 27.16 22.33 -12.21
N SER A 310 28.24 21.59 -12.51
CA SER A 310 29.08 21.86 -13.69
C SER A 310 28.35 21.56 -15.01
N VAL A 311 27.54 20.50 -15.07
CA VAL A 311 26.75 20.13 -16.25
C VAL A 311 25.56 21.09 -16.42
N ALA A 312 24.87 21.44 -15.34
CA ALA A 312 23.79 22.44 -15.39
C ALA A 312 24.31 23.82 -15.81
N LYS A 313 25.50 24.23 -15.35
CA LYS A 313 26.16 25.47 -15.81
C LYS A 313 26.55 25.46 -17.28
N LEU A 314 26.94 24.30 -17.82
CA LEU A 314 27.32 24.17 -19.23
C LEU A 314 26.12 24.28 -20.17
N ILE A 315 24.92 23.87 -19.71
CA ILE A 315 23.68 24.00 -20.47
C ILE A 315 23.20 25.46 -20.46
N THR A 316 23.31 26.17 -19.34
CA THR A 316 22.89 27.58 -19.24
C THR A 316 23.92 28.57 -19.79
N SER A 317 25.19 28.19 -19.98
CA SER A 317 26.23 29.07 -20.57
C SER A 317 26.28 29.05 -22.11
N ASN A 318 25.50 28.19 -22.77
CA ASN A 318 25.48 28.01 -24.22
C ASN A 318 24.13 28.41 -24.88
N SER A 319 23.24 29.10 -24.13
CA SER A 319 21.94 29.58 -24.63
C SER A 319 21.96 31.09 -24.88
#